data_AF-A0A6P6JF48-F1
#
_entry.id   AF-A0A6P6JF48-F1
#
_cell.length_a   1.000
_cell.length_b   1.000
_cell.length_c   1.000
_cell.angle_alpha   90.00
_cell.angle_beta   90.00
_cell.angle_gamma   90.00
#
_symmetry.space_group_name_H-M   'P 1'
#
loop_
_entity.id
_entity.type
_entity.pdbx_description
1 polymer ?
#
loop_
_entity_poly.entity_id
_entity_poly.type
_entity_poly.pdbx_seq_one_letter_code
_entity_poly.pdbx_strand_id
1 'polypeptide(L)'
;MEHDSWFPVGPNSSLVKIYTDVVINHTCASGVGERRHSTCGSYFNATREEFPSVRYSATDFNDDKCTNRRGNIENYQDIYQE
;
A
#
# COMPACT_ATOMS: atom_id res chain seq x y z
N MET A 1 6.07 -10.89 16.85
CA MET A 1 6.41 -9.48 17.18
C MET A 1 5.26 -8.97 18.03
N GLU A 2 5.36 -9.18 19.35
CA GLU A 2 4.45 -8.53 20.30
C GLU A 2 4.95 -7.10 20.48
N HIS A 3 4.16 -6.13 20.04
CA HIS A 3 4.50 -4.71 20.04
C HIS A 3 3.57 -3.99 21.03
N ASP A 4 3.57 -4.45 22.28
CA ASP A 4 2.79 -3.85 23.37
C ASP A 4 3.52 -2.63 23.95
N SER A 5 3.71 -1.59 23.13
CA SER A 5 4.02 -0.25 23.62
C SER A 5 2.72 0.56 23.64
N TRP A 6 2.01 0.40 24.75
CA TRP A 6 0.74 1.03 25.09
C TRP A 6 0.82 2.57 24.97
N PHE A 7 -0.05 3.18 24.16
CA PHE A 7 -0.28 4.63 24.16
C PHE A 7 -0.47 5.11 25.61
N PRO A 8 0.17 6.20 26.08
CA PRO A 8 0.03 6.62 27.47
C PRO A 8 -1.44 6.90 27.82
N VAL A 9 -2.01 6.02 28.63
CA VAL A 9 -3.39 6.10 29.13
C VAL A 9 -3.41 6.94 30.41
N GLY A 10 -4.06 8.10 30.35
CA GLY A 10 -4.31 8.92 31.54
C GLY A 10 -5.29 8.23 32.51
N PRO A 11 -5.43 8.73 33.75
CA PRO A 11 -6.17 8.06 34.82
C PRO A 11 -7.68 7.85 34.58
N ASN A 12 -8.23 8.35 33.46
CA ASN A 12 -9.65 8.25 33.09
C ASN A 12 -9.91 7.55 31.75
N SER A 13 -8.93 6.88 31.14
CA SER A 13 -9.15 6.19 29.86
C SER A 13 -9.49 4.71 30.05
N SER A 14 -10.54 4.26 29.37
CA SER A 14 -10.89 2.84 29.23
C SER A 14 -9.84 2.08 28.42
N LEU A 15 -9.51 0.85 28.81
CA LEU A 15 -8.56 -0.04 28.11
C LEU A 15 -9.21 -0.62 26.84
N VAL A 16 -9.29 0.18 25.78
CA VAL A 16 -9.77 -0.24 24.45
C VAL A 16 -8.56 -0.52 23.57
N LYS A 17 -8.50 -1.74 23.00
CA LYS A 17 -7.47 -2.10 22.01
C LYS A 17 -7.86 -1.57 20.63
N ILE A 18 -6.90 -0.96 19.94
CA ILE A 18 -7.04 -0.51 18.55
C ILE A 18 -6.27 -1.48 17.67
N TYR A 19 -6.92 -1.95 16.62
CA TYR A 19 -6.32 -2.78 15.59
C TYR A 19 -6.42 -2.02 14.27
N THR A 20 -5.28 -1.81 13.62
CA THR A 20 -5.20 -1.08 12.36
C THR A 20 -5.23 -2.08 11.21
N ASP A 21 -6.07 -1.82 10.20
CA ASP A 21 -5.96 -2.48 8.90
C ASP A 21 -4.79 -1.84 8.13
N VAL A 22 -3.74 -2.63 7.86
CA VAL A 22 -2.50 -2.13 7.26
C VAL A 22 -2.41 -2.61 5.81
N VAL A 23 -2.74 -1.73 4.87
CA VAL A 23 -2.59 -1.98 3.43
C VAL A 23 -1.15 -1.69 3.01
N ILE A 24 -0.33 -2.75 2.91
CA ILE A 24 1.11 -2.65 2.56
C ILE A 24 1.48 -3.32 1.24
N ASN A 25 0.60 -4.15 0.68
CA ASN A 25 0.93 -4.95 -0.50
C ASN A 25 0.92 -4.15 -1.81
N HIS A 26 0.03 -3.17 -1.92
CA HIS A 26 -0.22 -2.43 -3.15
C HIS A 26 -0.53 -0.96 -2.85
N THR A 27 -0.45 -0.12 -3.88
CA THR A 27 -0.90 1.26 -3.83
C THR A 27 -2.33 1.37 -4.38
N CYS A 28 -2.55 2.11 -5.46
CA CYS A 28 -3.80 2.14 -6.20
C CYS A 28 -3.65 1.40 -7.54
N ALA A 29 -4.75 1.03 -8.19
CA ALA A 29 -4.70 0.34 -9.47
C ALA A 29 -4.03 1.20 -10.56
N SER A 30 -3.19 0.59 -11.40
CA SER A 30 -2.44 1.26 -12.49
C SER A 30 -3.34 2.06 -13.46
N GLY A 31 -4.59 1.63 -13.64
CA GLY A 31 -5.56 2.27 -14.53
C GLY A 31 -6.19 3.59 -14.03
N VAL A 32 -5.93 4.04 -12.80
CA VAL A 32 -6.62 5.24 -12.25
C VAL A 32 -6.02 6.57 -12.72
N GLY A 33 -4.86 6.54 -13.38
CA GLY A 33 -4.19 7.71 -13.96
C GLY A 33 -3.52 8.64 -12.95
N GLU A 34 -3.34 9.90 -13.36
CA GLU A 34 -2.80 10.98 -12.52
C GLU A 34 -3.89 11.62 -11.65
N ARG A 35 -3.58 11.88 -10.36
CA ARG A 35 -4.54 12.41 -9.40
C ARG A 35 -3.89 13.40 -8.43
N ARG A 36 -4.67 14.41 -8.04
CA ARG A 36 -4.37 15.38 -6.95
C ARG A 36 -5.47 15.46 -5.89
N HIS A 37 -6.49 14.60 -6.00
CA HIS A 37 -7.65 14.56 -5.10
C HIS A 37 -7.67 13.28 -4.24
N SER A 38 -6.50 12.86 -3.74
CA SER A 38 -6.46 11.84 -2.69
C SER A 38 -7.07 12.38 -1.39
N THR A 39 -7.37 11.51 -0.43
CA THR A 39 -8.02 11.87 0.85
C THR A 39 -7.26 12.92 1.65
N CYS A 40 -5.94 13.04 1.45
CA CYS A 40 -5.08 14.06 2.05
C CYS A 40 -4.46 15.02 1.02
N GLY A 41 -4.95 15.04 -0.22
CA GLY A 41 -4.50 15.97 -1.27
C GLY A 41 -3.11 15.68 -1.87
N SER A 42 -2.44 14.60 -1.45
CA SER A 42 -1.20 14.12 -2.08
C SER A 42 -1.38 13.87 -3.58
N TYR A 43 -0.39 14.29 -4.35
CA TYR A 43 -0.23 13.97 -5.77
C TYR A 43 0.28 12.54 -5.96
N PHE A 44 -0.21 11.86 -7.00
CA PHE A 44 0.39 10.65 -7.54
C PHE A 44 0.07 10.50 -9.04
N ASN A 45 0.85 9.67 -9.73
CA ASN A 45 0.56 9.22 -11.10
C ASN A 45 0.67 7.69 -11.18
N ALA A 46 -0.47 7.00 -11.23
CA ALA A 46 -0.50 5.54 -11.24
C ALA A 46 0.00 4.93 -12.56
N THR A 47 -0.16 5.65 -13.68
CA THR A 47 0.31 5.17 -14.99
C THR A 47 1.83 5.22 -15.12
N ARG A 48 2.48 6.10 -14.36
CA ARG A 48 3.94 6.24 -14.29
C ARG A 48 4.54 5.69 -13.00
N GLU A 49 3.70 5.14 -12.13
CA GLU A 49 4.11 4.59 -10.83
C GLU A 49 4.81 5.61 -9.91
N GLU A 50 4.35 6.86 -9.94
CA GLU A 50 4.93 7.95 -9.17
C GLU A 50 4.09 8.24 -7.92
N PHE A 51 4.65 7.98 -6.74
CA PHE A 51 4.02 8.31 -5.46
C PHE A 51 4.99 9.15 -4.58
N PRO A 52 5.21 10.44 -4.90
CA PRO A 52 6.25 11.25 -4.26
C PRO A 52 6.05 11.48 -2.76
N SER A 53 4.81 11.42 -2.25
CA SER A 53 4.53 11.57 -0.82
C SER A 53 5.08 10.42 0.02
N VAL A 54 5.22 9.23 -0.57
CA VAL A 54 5.90 8.06 0.04
C VAL A 54 7.37 8.01 -0.38
N ARG A 55 7.68 8.52 -1.57
CA ARG A 55 8.93 8.36 -2.34
C ARG A 55 9.05 7.03 -3.05
N TYR A 56 7.93 6.49 -3.55
CA TYR A 56 7.96 5.41 -4.53
C TYR A 56 8.00 5.92 -5.96
N SER A 57 8.68 5.15 -6.78
CA SER A 57 8.88 5.27 -8.22
C SER A 57 8.68 3.90 -8.87
N ALA A 58 8.72 3.82 -10.20
CA ALA A 58 8.54 2.56 -10.93
C ALA A 58 9.45 1.41 -10.48
N THR A 59 10.65 1.70 -9.97
CA THR A 59 11.58 0.66 -9.47
C THR A 59 11.15 0.01 -8.16
N ASP A 60 10.14 0.58 -7.49
CA ASP A 60 9.59 0.07 -6.24
C ASP A 60 8.39 -0.89 -6.46
N PHE A 61 7.98 -1.08 -7.72
CA PHE A 61 6.91 -1.98 -8.13
C PHE A 61 7.47 -3.26 -8.77
N ASN A 62 6.62 -4.30 -8.86
CA ASN A 62 7.03 -5.64 -9.31
C ASN A 62 6.87 -5.85 -10.83
N ASP A 63 6.87 -4.78 -11.62
CA ASP A 63 6.70 -4.83 -13.07
C ASP A 63 7.77 -5.69 -13.79
N ASP A 64 8.99 -5.75 -13.25
CA ASP A 64 10.09 -6.56 -13.77
C ASP A 64 10.13 -8.00 -13.19
N LYS A 65 9.39 -8.25 -12.10
CA LYS A 65 9.32 -9.58 -11.45
C LYS A 65 8.13 -10.38 -11.91
N CYS A 66 7.01 -9.72 -12.20
CA CYS A 66 5.78 -10.36 -12.64
C CYS A 66 5.99 -11.00 -14.03
N THR A 67 6.03 -12.32 -14.08
CA THR A 67 6.36 -13.05 -15.32
C THR A 67 5.19 -13.20 -16.29
N ASN A 68 3.97 -12.92 -15.83
CA ASN A 68 2.79 -13.05 -16.69
C ASN A 68 2.63 -11.83 -17.60
N ARG A 69 2.07 -12.05 -18.79
CA ARG A 69 1.96 -11.00 -19.83
C ARG A 69 1.01 -9.85 -19.44
N ARG A 70 0.12 -10.06 -18.45
CA ARG A 70 -0.92 -9.08 -18.11
C ARG A 70 -0.57 -8.22 -16.90
N GLY A 71 0.53 -8.50 -16.21
CA GLY A 71 0.92 -7.83 -14.97
C GLY A 71 -0.12 -7.98 -13.85
N ASN A 72 -0.92 -9.04 -13.86
CA ASN A 72 -1.99 -9.28 -12.89
C ASN A 72 -1.97 -10.73 -12.42
N ILE A 73 -2.45 -11.01 -11.20
CA ILE A 73 -2.62 -12.39 -10.74
C ILE A 73 -3.71 -13.07 -11.58
N GLU A 74 -3.36 -14.17 -12.27
CA GLU A 74 -4.27 -14.94 -13.12
C GLU A 74 -4.42 -16.39 -12.65
N ASN A 75 -3.43 -16.92 -11.93
CA ASN A 75 -3.41 -18.28 -11.43
C ASN A 75 -2.87 -18.33 -9.99
N TYR A 76 -3.75 -18.61 -9.03
CA TYR A 76 -3.40 -18.75 -7.61
C TYR A 76 -2.52 -19.96 -7.28
N GLN A 77 -2.24 -20.84 -8.25
CA GLN A 77 -1.28 -21.94 -8.09
C GLN A 77 0.12 -21.58 -8.61
N ASP A 78 0.32 -20.38 -9.13
CA ASP A 78 1.60 -19.89 -9.66
C ASP A 78 2.18 -18.82 -8.75
N ILE A 79 3.21 -19.20 -7.98
CA ILE A 79 3.88 -18.32 -7.01
C ILE A 79 4.77 -17.26 -7.66
N TYR A 80 4.96 -17.28 -8.98
CA TYR A 80 5.81 -16.34 -9.71
C TYR A 80 5.02 -15.21 -10.39
N GLN A 81 3.75 -15.01 -10.00
CA GLN A 81 2.87 -13.94 -10.50
C GLN A 81 2.79 -12.72 -9.57
N GLU A 82 3.61 -12.67 -8.52
CA GLU A 82 3.56 -11.66 -7.44
C GLU A 82 4.78 -10.71 -7.45
#